data_AF-A0A644YV90-F1
#
_entry.id   AF-A0A644YV90-F1
#
_cell.length_a   1.000
_cell.length_b   1.000
_cell.length_c   1.000
_cell.angle_alpha   90.00
_cell.angle_beta   90.00
_cell.angle_gamma   90.00
#
_symmetry.space_group_name_H-M   'P 1'
#
loop_
_entity.id
_entity.type
_entity.pdbx_description
1 polymer ?
#
loop_
_entity_poly.entity_id
_entity_poly.type
_entity_poly.pdbx_seq_one_letter_code
_entity_poly.pdbx_strand_id
1 'polypeptide(L)'
;MVFREFENDDFEVNDIFKVNNPDVFFDSVVLSALIASCSFVYISKGVDDEPRLQVIGAGDATGVIDPITGLLTEGYAVLERDENGTATLEAHFLPGQTNYYYKDKNIEDISISHNFLHPLLVPVIHRPDEARPFGRSRISRAGMYFQRYAKRTLERADITAEFYSFPQKYVTGLSNDAEPMESWKATVSSMLQFTKDDDGEKPTLGQFTTSSMSPFTEQLRTAAAGFAGEMGLTLDDLGFVSDNPSSVEAIKASHENLRLAGRKAQRSLGSGLLNVAYIAACLRDDFPYTRSQFINTTPMWEPLFEADANTLTLVGDGVIKINQAIPGYIDGKVIRNLTGLKGAGKDG
;
A
#
# COMPACT_ATOMS: atom_id res chain seq x y z
N MET A 1 1.70 -1.92 -9.71
CA MET A 1 1.87 -0.85 -10.71
C MET A 1 3.29 -0.96 -11.18
N VAL A 2 3.55 -1.12 -12.47
CA VAL A 2 4.92 -1.33 -12.97
C VAL A 2 5.32 -0.10 -13.78
N PHE A 3 6.42 0.54 -13.38
CA PHE A 3 7.02 1.63 -14.15
C PHE A 3 7.76 1.03 -15.34
N ARG A 4 7.63 1.66 -16.52
CA ARG A 4 8.22 1.13 -17.75
C ARG A 4 9.49 1.88 -18.12
N GLU A 5 9.35 3.15 -18.49
CA GLU A 5 10.44 4.00 -18.97
C GLU A 5 9.97 5.46 -19.01
N PHE A 6 10.91 6.37 -19.18
CA PHE A 6 10.64 7.74 -19.61
C PHE A 6 10.64 7.78 -21.15
N GLU A 7 9.52 8.16 -21.77
CA GLU A 7 9.46 8.44 -23.22
C GLU A 7 9.92 9.88 -23.50
N ASN A 8 10.51 10.11 -24.68
CA ASN A 8 11.17 11.38 -25.07
C ASN A 8 12.29 11.74 -24.08
N ASP A 9 13.18 10.79 -23.87
CA ASP A 9 14.31 10.90 -22.96
C ASP A 9 15.50 11.55 -23.66
N ASP A 10 15.42 12.87 -23.85
CA ASP A 10 16.50 13.68 -24.45
C ASP A 10 17.75 13.78 -23.54
N PHE A 11 17.63 13.35 -22.27
CA PHE A 11 18.66 13.48 -21.24
C PHE A 11 19.24 12.13 -20.78
N GLU A 12 18.87 11.03 -21.44
CA GLU A 12 19.31 9.66 -21.12
C GLU A 12 19.07 9.28 -19.64
N VAL A 13 17.98 9.77 -19.04
CA VAL A 13 17.64 9.48 -17.64
C VAL A 13 17.30 8.02 -17.41
N ASN A 14 16.82 7.30 -18.43
CA ASN A 14 16.53 5.87 -18.32
C ASN A 14 17.76 5.06 -17.91
N ASP A 15 18.95 5.46 -18.37
CA ASP A 15 20.19 4.74 -18.05
C ASP A 15 20.59 4.95 -16.58
N ILE A 16 20.31 6.12 -16.01
CA ILE A 16 20.48 6.38 -14.56
C ILE A 16 19.64 5.37 -13.76
N PHE A 17 18.37 5.17 -14.11
CA PHE A 17 17.52 4.23 -13.37
C PHE A 17 17.93 2.77 -13.59
N LYS A 18 18.43 2.39 -14.78
CA LYS A 18 18.91 1.02 -15.05
C LYS A 18 20.07 0.61 -14.15
N VAL A 19 21.01 1.53 -13.87
CA VAL A 19 22.14 1.27 -12.97
C VAL A 19 21.69 1.15 -11.50
N ASN A 20 20.56 1.76 -11.14
CA ASN A 20 20.05 1.82 -9.77
C ASN A 20 19.04 0.72 -9.42
N ASN A 21 19.12 -0.44 -10.07
CA ASN A 21 18.21 -1.58 -9.84
C ASN A 21 16.73 -1.15 -9.93
N PRO A 22 16.26 -0.82 -11.15
CA PRO A 22 15.02 -0.09 -11.36
C PRO A 22 13.79 -0.82 -10.79
N ASP A 23 13.74 -2.14 -10.92
CA ASP A 23 12.60 -2.95 -10.48
C ASP A 23 12.34 -2.79 -8.98
N VAL A 24 13.40 -2.94 -8.17
CA VAL A 24 13.30 -2.80 -6.71
C VAL A 24 13.11 -1.35 -6.31
N PHE A 25 13.78 -0.42 -7.00
CA PHE A 25 13.69 1.01 -6.71
C PHE A 25 12.25 1.54 -6.89
N PHE A 26 11.64 1.33 -8.05
CA PHE A 26 10.30 1.85 -8.34
C PHE A 26 9.25 1.22 -7.40
N ASP A 27 9.32 -0.08 -7.17
CA ASP A 27 8.40 -0.77 -6.26
C ASP A 27 8.53 -0.25 -4.83
N SER A 28 9.76 -0.01 -4.36
CA SER A 28 10.02 0.53 -3.02
C SER A 28 9.49 1.95 -2.86
N VAL A 29 9.72 2.83 -3.85
CA VAL A 29 9.21 4.21 -3.86
C VAL A 29 7.67 4.22 -3.85
N VAL A 30 7.06 3.43 -4.72
CA VAL A 30 5.60 3.33 -4.84
C VAL A 30 4.99 2.82 -3.53
N LEU A 31 5.52 1.73 -2.98
CA LEU A 31 5.04 1.14 -1.73
C LEU A 31 5.13 2.13 -0.58
N SER A 32 6.30 2.75 -0.39
CA SER A 32 6.55 3.75 0.65
C SER A 32 5.57 4.93 0.54
N ALA A 33 5.40 5.49 -0.66
CA ALA A 33 4.49 6.61 -0.89
C ALA A 33 3.01 6.25 -0.65
N LEU A 34 2.59 5.02 -0.99
CA LEU A 34 1.22 4.55 -0.73
C LEU A 34 0.97 4.35 0.77
N ILE A 35 1.95 3.86 1.54
CA ILE A 35 1.82 3.64 2.99
C ILE A 35 1.88 4.97 3.75
N ALA A 36 2.90 5.79 3.48
CA ALA A 36 3.25 6.93 4.32
C ALA A 36 2.95 8.29 3.68
N SER A 37 2.16 8.32 2.60
CA SER A 37 1.81 9.50 1.78
C SER A 37 2.90 10.06 0.87
N CYS A 38 4.16 9.95 1.25
CA CYS A 38 5.29 10.28 0.40
C CYS A 38 6.43 9.28 0.62
N SER A 39 7.33 9.24 -0.34
CA SER A 39 8.66 8.65 -0.19
C SER A 39 9.68 9.72 -0.55
N PHE A 40 10.85 9.69 0.04
CA PHE A 40 11.95 10.56 -0.38
C PHE A 40 12.96 9.73 -1.16
N VAL A 41 13.57 10.35 -2.16
CA VAL A 41 14.67 9.77 -2.93
C VAL A 41 15.87 10.66 -2.71
N TYR A 42 16.86 10.13 -2.00
CA TYR A 42 18.15 10.75 -1.83
C TYR A 42 19.03 10.39 -3.03
N ILE A 43 19.64 11.41 -3.61
CA ILE A 43 20.48 11.31 -4.80
C ILE A 43 21.90 11.64 -4.38
N SER A 44 22.82 10.71 -4.61
CA SER A 44 24.23 10.87 -4.27
C SER A 44 25.11 10.53 -5.46
N LYS A 45 26.39 10.92 -5.42
CA LYS A 45 27.36 10.49 -6.43
C LYS A 45 27.93 9.12 -6.04
N GLY A 46 27.84 8.17 -6.95
CA GLY A 46 28.42 6.85 -6.83
C GLY A 46 29.89 6.78 -7.22
N VAL A 47 30.35 5.55 -7.44
CA VAL A 47 31.63 5.30 -8.12
C VAL A 47 31.48 5.77 -9.57
N ASP A 48 32.52 6.39 -10.13
CA ASP A 48 32.54 6.93 -11.50
C ASP A 48 31.56 8.09 -11.78
N ASP A 49 31.22 8.89 -10.76
CA ASP A 49 30.30 10.04 -10.87
C ASP A 49 28.85 9.68 -11.29
N GLU A 50 28.51 8.38 -11.35
CA GLU A 50 27.14 7.94 -11.67
C GLU A 50 26.17 8.24 -10.52
N PRO A 51 24.99 8.82 -10.79
CA PRO A 51 24.00 9.10 -9.73
C PRO A 51 23.51 7.81 -9.08
N ARG A 52 23.55 7.76 -7.75
CA ARG A 52 22.96 6.72 -6.92
C ARG A 52 21.67 7.20 -6.30
N LEU A 53 20.62 6.38 -6.42
CA LEU A 53 19.29 6.66 -5.93
C LEU A 53 18.98 5.77 -4.73
N GLN A 54 18.76 6.39 -3.57
CA GLN A 54 18.37 5.69 -2.35
C GLN A 54 16.96 6.10 -1.93
N VAL A 55 16.11 5.11 -1.66
CA VAL A 55 14.76 5.36 -1.15
C VAL A 55 14.83 5.54 0.36
N ILE A 56 14.30 6.67 0.84
CA ILE A 56 14.17 6.99 2.26
C ILE A 56 12.69 7.06 2.61
N GLY A 57 12.30 6.33 3.64
CA GLY A 57 10.92 6.34 4.14
C GLY A 57 10.54 7.69 4.72
N ALA A 58 9.26 8.05 4.67
CA ALA A 58 8.78 9.33 5.22
C ALA A 58 8.94 9.48 6.75
N GLY A 59 9.27 8.40 7.47
CA GLY A 59 9.59 8.47 8.89
C GLY A 59 11.00 9.01 9.19
N ASP A 60 11.89 8.95 8.19
CA ASP A 60 13.31 9.30 8.34
C ASP A 60 13.70 10.55 7.55
N ALA A 61 12.76 11.18 6.84
CA ALA A 61 13.02 12.37 6.05
C ALA A 61 11.89 13.40 6.16
N THR A 62 12.27 14.68 6.06
CA THR A 62 11.37 15.82 6.10
C THR A 62 11.93 16.95 5.23
N GLY A 63 11.13 17.99 4.98
CA GLY A 63 11.58 19.16 4.24
C GLY A 63 10.51 20.21 4.07
N VAL A 64 10.92 21.33 3.46
CA VAL A 64 10.02 22.40 3.02
C VAL A 64 9.81 22.24 1.52
N ILE A 65 8.57 22.01 1.12
CA ILE A 65 8.19 21.79 -0.28
C ILE A 65 7.74 23.07 -0.94
N ASP A 66 8.18 23.29 -2.17
CA ASP A 66 7.60 24.27 -3.08
C ASP A 66 6.31 23.70 -3.69
N PRO A 67 5.13 24.26 -3.36
CA PRO A 67 3.84 23.74 -3.82
C PRO A 67 3.65 23.85 -5.34
N ILE A 68 4.44 24.68 -6.04
CA ILE A 68 4.32 24.88 -7.49
C ILE A 68 5.04 23.77 -8.24
N THR A 69 6.28 23.47 -7.84
CA THR A 69 7.15 22.51 -8.54
C THR A 69 7.09 21.09 -7.95
N GLY A 70 6.68 20.98 -6.68
CA GLY A 70 6.73 19.73 -5.92
C GLY A 70 8.16 19.33 -5.51
N LEU A 71 9.14 20.22 -5.67
CA LEU A 71 10.52 20.03 -5.21
C LEU A 71 10.68 20.56 -3.79
N LEU A 72 11.73 20.12 -3.09
CA LEU A 72 12.09 20.72 -1.81
C LEU A 72 12.90 22.01 -2.02
N THR A 73 12.70 22.99 -1.16
CA THR A 73 13.62 24.13 -0.99
C THR A 73 14.72 23.78 0.01
N GLU A 74 14.40 22.95 0.99
CA GLU A 74 15.30 22.45 2.03
C GLU A 74 14.79 21.08 2.48
N GLY A 75 15.70 20.16 2.79
CA GLY A 75 15.38 18.83 3.25
C GLY A 75 16.29 18.37 4.38
N TYR A 76 15.83 17.42 5.17
CA TYR A 76 16.64 16.76 6.18
C TYR A 76 16.27 15.28 6.18
N ALA A 77 17.28 14.40 6.21
CA ALA A 77 17.07 12.97 6.27
C ALA A 77 18.07 12.27 7.20
N VAL A 78 17.60 11.25 7.88
CA VAL A 78 18.43 10.25 8.56
C VAL A 78 18.77 9.19 7.53
N LEU A 79 20.04 9.08 7.15
CA LEU A 79 20.49 8.15 6.12
C LEU A 79 20.78 6.76 6.68
N GLU A 80 21.28 6.70 7.92
CA GLU A 80 21.61 5.45 8.59
C GLU A 80 21.23 5.48 10.08
N ARG A 81 20.84 4.32 10.59
CA ARG A 81 20.57 4.08 12.02
C ARG A 81 21.33 2.86 12.49
N ASP A 82 21.75 2.88 13.76
CA ASP A 82 22.30 1.71 14.45
C ASP A 82 21.21 0.68 14.82
N GLU A 83 21.62 -0.48 15.32
CA GLU A 83 20.72 -1.56 15.77
C GLU A 83 19.73 -1.12 16.86
N ASN A 84 20.04 -0.04 17.59
CA ASN A 84 19.20 0.52 18.63
C ASN A 84 18.24 1.61 18.10
N GLY A 85 18.24 1.86 16.79
CA GLY A 85 17.40 2.86 16.13
C GLY A 85 17.91 4.30 16.28
N THR A 86 19.13 4.51 16.79
CA THR A 86 19.71 5.85 16.89
C THR A 86 20.33 6.24 15.55
N ALA A 87 20.12 7.48 15.10
CA ALA A 87 20.72 7.99 13.87
C ALA A 87 22.25 8.00 13.97
N THR A 88 22.92 7.40 12.99
CA THR A 88 24.39 7.37 12.89
C THR A 88 24.90 8.36 11.84
N LEU A 89 24.13 8.56 10.77
CA LEU A 89 24.39 9.49 9.69
C LEU A 89 23.13 10.27 9.36
N GLU A 90 23.24 11.60 9.42
CA GLU A 90 22.17 12.53 9.09
C GLU A 90 22.64 13.47 7.98
N ALA A 91 21.73 13.91 7.13
CA ALA A 91 22.02 14.80 6.02
C ALA A 91 21.03 15.96 5.98
N HIS A 92 21.56 17.18 5.91
CA HIS A 92 20.82 18.40 5.70
C HIS A 92 21.06 18.90 4.28
N PHE A 93 19.98 18.99 3.51
CA PHE A 93 19.99 19.31 2.09
C PHE A 93 19.55 20.76 1.88
N LEU A 94 20.46 21.58 1.40
CA LEU A 94 20.25 22.99 1.07
C LEU A 94 20.38 23.21 -0.45
N PRO A 95 19.91 24.34 -0.98
CA PRO A 95 20.16 24.71 -2.37
C PRO A 95 21.67 24.86 -2.62
N GLY A 96 22.24 23.99 -3.45
CA GLY A 96 23.66 24.03 -3.82
C GLY A 96 24.62 23.35 -2.83
N GLN A 97 24.12 22.76 -1.74
CA GLN A 97 24.96 22.18 -0.68
C GLN A 97 24.25 21.07 0.09
N THR A 98 24.96 20.01 0.43
CA THR A 98 24.51 18.97 1.36
C THR A 98 25.51 18.82 2.50
N ASN A 99 25.02 18.92 3.74
CA ASN A 99 25.82 18.77 4.95
C ASN A 99 25.52 17.41 5.58
N TYR A 100 26.56 16.62 5.83
CA TYR A 100 26.48 15.31 6.48
C TYR A 100 26.99 15.42 7.91
N TYR A 101 26.19 14.94 8.84
CA TYR A 101 26.49 14.92 10.27
C TYR A 101 26.66 13.49 10.74
N TYR A 102 27.81 13.21 11.39
CA TYR A 102 28.12 11.89 11.90
C TYR A 102 27.93 11.84 13.42
N LYS A 103 27.30 10.77 13.91
CA LYS A 103 27.16 10.54 15.36
C LYS A 103 28.52 10.35 16.03
N ASP A 104 29.46 9.69 15.34
CA ASP A 104 30.82 9.53 15.83
C ASP A 104 31.57 10.87 15.70
N LYS A 105 31.88 11.47 16.85
CA LYS A 105 32.61 12.75 16.94
C LYS A 105 34.05 12.67 16.43
N ASN A 106 34.56 11.46 16.17
CA ASN A 106 35.87 11.28 15.55
C ASN A 106 35.82 11.45 14.02
N ILE A 107 34.62 11.41 13.42
CA ILE A 107 34.41 11.69 12.00
C ILE A 107 33.99 13.15 11.89
N GLU A 108 34.72 13.93 11.10
CA GLU A 108 34.35 15.32 10.84
C GLU A 108 33.11 15.39 9.95
N ASP A 109 32.23 16.33 10.24
CA ASP A 109 31.07 16.63 9.40
C ASP A 109 31.54 17.07 8.02
N ILE A 110 30.92 16.51 6.98
CA ILE A 110 31.32 16.74 5.59
C ILE A 110 30.29 17.64 4.93
N SER A 111 30.75 18.63 4.18
CA SER A 111 29.88 19.44 3.34
C SER A 111 30.25 19.31 1.88
N ILE A 112 29.27 18.96 1.05
CA ILE A 112 29.45 18.78 -0.40
C ILE A 112 28.63 19.85 -1.11
N SER A 113 29.29 20.73 -1.87
CA SER A 113 28.63 21.71 -2.72
C SER A 113 28.42 21.19 -4.14
N HIS A 114 27.37 21.67 -4.81
CA HIS A 114 27.06 21.35 -6.20
C HIS A 114 26.54 22.59 -6.96
N ASN A 115 26.65 22.59 -8.29
CA ASN A 115 26.45 23.77 -9.13
C ASN A 115 24.99 24.14 -9.43
N PHE A 116 24.02 23.44 -8.84
CA PHE A 116 22.58 23.66 -9.03
C PHE A 116 21.85 23.92 -7.71
N LEU A 117 20.80 24.74 -7.76
CA LEU A 117 20.10 25.27 -6.58
C LEU A 117 18.90 24.41 -6.15
N HIS A 118 19.06 23.09 -6.16
CA HIS A 118 18.03 22.15 -5.68
C HIS A 118 18.62 21.14 -4.69
N PRO A 119 17.93 20.87 -3.57
CA PRO A 119 18.28 19.79 -2.65
C PRO A 119 18.40 18.44 -3.37
N LEU A 120 19.40 17.65 -3.00
CA LEU A 120 19.60 16.27 -3.45
C LEU A 120 18.62 15.26 -2.80
N LEU A 121 17.49 15.75 -2.31
CA LEU A 121 16.43 14.97 -1.69
C LEU A 121 15.11 15.31 -2.39
N VAL A 122 14.50 14.32 -3.03
CA VAL A 122 13.32 14.53 -3.88
C VAL A 122 12.11 13.81 -3.30
N PRO A 123 10.98 14.49 -3.06
CA PRO A 123 9.79 13.85 -2.54
C PRO A 123 8.95 13.28 -3.70
N VAL A 124 8.63 12.00 -3.62
CA VAL A 124 7.68 11.31 -4.50
C VAL A 124 6.37 11.14 -3.74
N ILE A 125 5.35 11.89 -4.14
CA ILE A 125 4.17 12.14 -3.31
C ILE A 125 2.94 11.41 -3.87
N HIS A 126 2.25 10.69 -2.99
CA HIS A 126 0.95 10.12 -3.30
C HIS A 126 -0.17 11.07 -2.89
N ARG A 127 -1.00 11.44 -3.87
CA ARG A 127 -2.23 12.21 -3.67
C ARG A 127 -2.01 13.55 -2.93
N PRO A 128 -1.14 14.44 -3.46
CA PRO A 128 -0.95 15.78 -2.93
C PRO A 128 -2.27 16.58 -3.00
N ASP A 129 -2.43 17.49 -2.05
CA ASP A 129 -3.58 18.37 -1.90
C ASP A 129 -3.08 19.73 -1.36
N GLU A 130 -3.81 20.82 -1.59
CA GLU A 130 -3.41 22.15 -1.13
C GLU A 130 -3.18 22.16 0.39
N ALA A 131 -4.10 21.55 1.13
CA ALA A 131 -4.01 21.45 2.59
C ALA A 131 -2.95 20.45 3.08
N ARG A 132 -2.47 19.54 2.21
CA ARG A 132 -1.47 18.51 2.54
C ARG A 132 -0.50 18.33 1.38
N PRO A 133 0.54 19.17 1.31
CA PRO A 133 1.54 19.11 0.24
C PRO A 133 2.25 17.76 0.15
N PHE A 134 2.55 17.11 1.27
CA PHE A 134 3.12 15.75 1.33
C PHE A 134 2.11 14.62 1.09
N GLY A 135 0.87 14.96 0.75
CA GLY A 135 -0.13 14.02 0.27
C GLY A 135 -0.88 13.25 1.36
N ARG A 136 -1.43 12.11 0.95
CA ARG A 136 -2.26 11.25 1.81
C ARG A 136 -1.98 9.78 1.55
N SER A 137 -1.91 9.01 2.62
CA SER A 137 -1.78 7.56 2.58
C SER A 137 -2.98 6.92 1.89
N ARG A 138 -2.73 5.79 1.22
CA ARG A 138 -3.78 4.91 0.70
C ARG A 138 -4.54 4.21 1.83
N ILE A 139 -3.89 4.01 2.98
CA ILE A 139 -4.47 3.43 4.19
C ILE A 139 -5.33 4.51 4.86
N SER A 140 -6.64 4.42 4.67
CA SER A 140 -7.58 5.38 5.24
C SER A 140 -7.81 5.11 6.74
N ARG A 141 -8.22 6.15 7.48
CA ARG A 141 -8.63 6.00 8.88
C ARG A 141 -9.82 5.06 9.04
N ALA A 142 -10.74 5.06 8.07
CA ALA A 142 -11.87 4.15 8.03
C ALA A 142 -11.42 2.70 7.77
N GLY A 143 -10.48 2.47 6.86
CA GLY A 143 -9.88 1.15 6.65
C GLY A 143 -9.22 0.59 7.92
N MET A 144 -8.44 1.42 8.63
CA MET A 144 -7.87 1.03 9.93
C MET A 144 -8.94 0.72 10.97
N TYR A 145 -10.04 1.49 10.99
CA TYR A 145 -11.15 1.23 11.88
C TYR A 145 -11.79 -0.15 11.62
N PHE A 146 -12.11 -0.47 10.36
CA PHE A 146 -12.71 -1.76 10.01
C PHE A 146 -11.77 -2.94 10.28
N GLN A 147 -10.47 -2.78 10.06
CA GLN A 147 -9.48 -3.79 10.42
C GLN A 147 -9.46 -4.04 11.94
N ARG A 148 -9.44 -2.98 12.75
CA ARG A 148 -9.48 -3.10 14.22
C ARG A 148 -10.80 -3.68 14.70
N TYR A 149 -11.91 -3.32 14.05
CA TYR A 149 -13.23 -3.84 14.35
C TYR A 149 -13.30 -5.34 14.07
N ALA A 150 -12.82 -5.80 12.91
CA ALA A 150 -12.70 -7.22 12.57
C ALA A 150 -11.86 -7.99 13.59
N LYS A 151 -10.69 -7.45 13.97
CA LYS A 151 -9.82 -8.05 15.01
C LYS A 151 -10.58 -8.25 16.33
N ARG A 152 -11.26 -7.21 16.82
CA ARG A 152 -12.05 -7.28 18.06
C ARG A 152 -13.21 -8.27 17.96
N THR A 153 -13.82 -8.41 16.79
CA THR A 153 -14.89 -9.40 16.55
C THR A 153 -14.35 -10.82 16.66
N LEU A 154 -13.18 -11.11 16.08
CA LEU A 154 -12.51 -12.41 16.20
C LEU A 154 -12.10 -12.72 17.64
N GLU A 155 -11.44 -11.77 18.33
CA GLU A 155 -11.06 -11.93 19.74
C GLU A 155 -12.27 -12.23 20.64
N ARG A 156 -13.42 -11.60 20.38
CA ARG A 156 -14.66 -11.86 21.12
C ARG A 156 -15.30 -13.20 20.78
N ALA A 157 -15.21 -13.62 19.52
CA ALA A 157 -15.71 -14.92 19.09
C ALA A 157 -14.92 -16.05 19.77
N ASP A 158 -13.58 -15.94 19.82
CA ASP A 158 -12.71 -16.91 20.48
C ASP A 158 -13.01 -17.01 21.98
N ILE A 159 -13.11 -15.87 22.67
CA ILE A 159 -13.49 -15.84 24.10
C ILE A 159 -14.85 -16.50 24.31
N THR A 160 -15.84 -16.17 23.46
CA THR A 160 -17.18 -16.77 23.58
C THR A 160 -17.13 -18.28 23.31
N ALA A 161 -16.25 -18.74 22.41
CA ALA A 161 -16.09 -20.15 22.06
C ALA A 161 -15.56 -20.96 23.24
N GLU A 162 -14.67 -20.37 24.03
CA GLU A 162 -14.22 -20.96 25.28
C GLU A 162 -15.38 -21.15 26.27
N PHE A 163 -16.26 -20.16 26.45
CA PHE A 163 -17.44 -20.31 27.32
C PHE A 163 -18.43 -21.37 26.80
N TYR A 164 -18.50 -21.59 25.49
CA TYR A 164 -19.28 -22.68 24.91
C TYR A 164 -18.81 -24.07 25.33
N SER A 165 -17.50 -24.25 25.51
CA SER A 165 -16.94 -25.52 25.99
C SER A 165 -17.31 -25.82 27.45
N PHE A 166 -17.74 -24.80 28.22
CA PHE A 166 -18.16 -24.92 29.62
C PHE A 166 -19.61 -24.44 29.83
N PRO A 167 -20.62 -25.21 29.36
CA PRO A 167 -22.00 -24.82 29.48
C PRO A 167 -22.45 -24.71 30.95
N GLN A 168 -22.98 -23.55 31.33
CA GLN A 168 -23.56 -23.34 32.65
C GLN A 168 -24.87 -24.14 32.79
N LYS A 169 -24.91 -25.00 33.80
CA LYS A 169 -26.07 -25.82 34.16
C LYS A 169 -26.68 -25.28 35.44
N TYR A 170 -27.99 -25.44 35.58
CA TYR A 170 -28.70 -25.13 36.80
C TYR A 170 -29.62 -26.29 37.18
N VAL A 171 -29.93 -26.38 38.47
CA VAL A 171 -30.80 -27.40 39.04
C VAL A 171 -31.90 -26.69 39.81
N THR A 172 -33.15 -27.04 39.54
CA THR A 172 -34.32 -26.57 40.29
C THR A 172 -35.01 -27.75 40.98
N GLY A 173 -35.56 -27.52 42.18
CA GLY A 173 -36.22 -28.56 42.96
C GLY A 173 -35.29 -29.41 43.83
N LEU A 174 -34.23 -28.82 44.39
CA LEU A 174 -33.41 -29.47 45.44
C LEU A 174 -34.18 -29.45 46.78
N SER A 175 -34.11 -30.53 47.55
CA SER A 175 -34.70 -30.61 48.89
C SER A 175 -33.99 -29.64 49.85
N ASN A 176 -34.70 -29.15 50.87
CA ASN A 176 -34.13 -28.20 51.85
C ASN A 176 -33.00 -28.79 52.70
N ASP A 177 -32.86 -30.13 52.72
CA ASP A 177 -31.81 -30.87 53.42
C ASP A 177 -30.59 -31.18 52.54
N ALA A 178 -30.60 -30.78 51.25
CA ALA A 178 -29.48 -31.00 50.36
C ALA A 178 -28.28 -30.09 50.72
N GLU A 179 -27.08 -30.67 50.87
CA GLU A 179 -25.87 -29.89 51.15
C GLU A 179 -25.58 -28.89 50.02
N PRO A 180 -25.28 -27.61 50.34
CA PRO A 180 -24.89 -26.63 49.34
C PRO A 180 -23.61 -27.08 48.64
N MET A 181 -23.72 -27.46 47.37
CA MET A 181 -22.56 -27.91 46.60
C MET A 181 -21.63 -26.70 46.32
N GLU A 182 -20.33 -26.83 46.59
CA GLU A 182 -19.35 -25.80 46.24
C GLU A 182 -19.44 -25.48 44.74
N SER A 183 -19.66 -24.21 44.39
CA SER A 183 -19.90 -23.75 43.01
C SER A 183 -18.82 -24.22 42.02
N TRP A 184 -17.58 -24.35 42.50
CA TRP A 184 -16.44 -24.85 41.72
C TRP A 184 -16.54 -26.34 41.41
N LYS A 185 -16.94 -27.18 42.39
CA LYS A 185 -17.16 -28.63 42.18
C LYS A 185 -18.32 -28.88 41.22
N ALA A 186 -19.36 -28.06 41.26
CA ALA A 186 -20.50 -28.17 40.35
C ALA A 186 -20.17 -27.78 38.89
N THR A 187 -19.23 -26.87 38.68
CA THR A 187 -18.82 -26.39 37.35
C THR A 187 -17.91 -27.40 36.62
N VAL A 188 -17.10 -28.14 37.37
CA VAL A 188 -16.12 -29.11 36.83
C VAL A 188 -16.64 -30.56 36.86
N SER A 189 -17.55 -30.91 37.79
CA SER A 189 -17.99 -32.29 37.99
C SER A 189 -19.10 -32.70 37.01
N SER A 190 -18.72 -33.54 36.07
CA SER A 190 -19.59 -34.32 35.19
C SER A 190 -20.44 -35.40 35.91
N MET A 191 -20.44 -35.46 37.25
CA MET A 191 -21.28 -36.39 38.02
C MET A 191 -22.58 -35.73 38.49
N LEU A 192 -23.61 -35.84 37.66
CA LEU A 192 -24.98 -35.44 37.98
C LEU A 192 -25.84 -36.69 38.23
N GLN A 193 -25.65 -37.36 39.36
CA GLN A 193 -26.57 -38.42 39.79
C GLN A 193 -27.54 -37.84 40.81
N PHE A 194 -28.69 -37.36 40.32
CA PHE A 194 -29.79 -36.94 41.19
C PHE A 194 -30.77 -38.09 41.38
N THR A 195 -30.97 -38.50 42.63
CA THR A 195 -31.95 -39.52 43.01
C THR A 195 -33.32 -38.89 43.28
N LYS A 196 -34.39 -39.68 43.12
CA LYS A 196 -35.75 -39.27 43.49
C LYS A 196 -35.87 -39.14 45.01
N ASP A 197 -36.66 -38.17 45.46
CA ASP A 197 -37.14 -38.11 46.83
C ASP A 197 -38.27 -39.14 47.05
N ASP A 198 -38.54 -39.50 48.30
CA ASP A 198 -39.52 -40.51 48.73
C ASP A 198 -40.97 -40.17 48.31
N ASP A 199 -41.27 -38.88 48.07
CA ASP A 199 -42.55 -38.37 47.56
C ASP A 199 -42.65 -38.34 46.02
N GLY A 200 -41.61 -38.74 45.29
CA GLY A 200 -41.65 -38.96 43.85
C GLY A 200 -41.42 -37.72 42.97
N GLU A 201 -41.14 -36.54 43.53
CA GLU A 201 -40.65 -35.38 42.78
C GLU A 201 -39.19 -35.59 42.33
N LYS A 202 -38.86 -35.10 41.12
CA LYS A 202 -37.54 -35.22 40.51
C LYS A 202 -36.95 -33.82 40.30
N PRO A 203 -35.70 -33.57 40.72
CA PRO A 203 -35.03 -32.30 40.39
C PRO A 203 -34.87 -32.18 38.88
N THR A 204 -35.23 -31.02 38.34
CA THR A 204 -35.14 -30.73 36.91
C THR A 204 -33.81 -30.05 36.62
N LEU A 205 -33.04 -30.69 35.75
CA LEU A 205 -31.80 -30.15 35.20
C LEU A 205 -32.11 -29.27 34.00
N GLY A 206 -31.63 -28.03 34.03
CA GLY A 206 -31.67 -27.11 32.92
C GLY A 206 -30.26 -26.66 32.53
N GLN A 207 -30.12 -26.20 31.29
CA GLN A 207 -28.92 -25.53 30.81
C GLN A 207 -29.35 -24.13 30.38
N PHE A 208 -28.53 -23.12 30.70
CA PHE A 208 -28.75 -21.81 30.10
C PHE A 208 -28.55 -21.89 28.59
N THR A 209 -29.42 -21.25 27.82
CA THR A 209 -29.30 -21.20 26.37
C THR A 209 -27.96 -20.57 26.01
N THR A 210 -27.14 -21.29 25.27
CA THR A 210 -25.83 -20.79 24.83
C THR A 210 -26.00 -19.78 23.70
N SER A 211 -25.33 -18.64 23.80
CA SER A 211 -25.46 -17.52 22.86
C SER A 211 -24.82 -17.83 21.51
N SER A 212 -25.61 -17.98 20.44
CA SER A 212 -25.17 -18.29 19.07
C SER A 212 -23.91 -17.53 18.63
N MET A 213 -23.02 -18.21 17.88
CA MET A 213 -21.86 -17.59 17.22
C MET A 213 -22.18 -16.83 15.93
N SER A 214 -23.38 -17.00 15.37
CA SER A 214 -23.81 -16.34 14.12
C SER A 214 -23.55 -14.82 14.12
N PRO A 215 -23.86 -14.06 15.20
CA PRO A 215 -23.65 -12.61 15.22
C PRO A 215 -22.20 -12.19 14.98
N PHE A 216 -21.21 -12.99 15.38
CA PHE A 216 -19.80 -12.66 15.12
C PHE A 216 -19.44 -12.80 13.65
N THR A 217 -19.97 -13.82 12.97
CA THR A 217 -19.75 -14.01 11.53
C THR A 217 -20.42 -12.90 10.71
N GLU A 218 -21.59 -12.43 11.13
CA GLU A 218 -22.28 -11.29 10.52
C GLU A 218 -21.56 -9.97 10.77
N GLN A 219 -21.05 -9.75 11.99
CA GLN A 219 -20.21 -8.59 12.30
C GLN A 219 -18.92 -8.58 11.49
N LEU A 220 -18.29 -9.74 11.30
CA LEU A 220 -17.09 -9.87 10.48
C LEU A 220 -17.40 -9.56 9.01
N ARG A 221 -18.51 -10.08 8.47
CA ARG A 221 -18.99 -9.75 7.12
C ARG A 221 -19.26 -8.25 6.96
N THR A 222 -19.87 -7.62 7.95
CA THR A 222 -20.13 -6.17 7.97
C THR A 222 -18.82 -5.38 7.98
N ALA A 223 -17.83 -5.80 8.77
CA ALA A 223 -16.51 -5.18 8.80
C ALA A 223 -15.80 -5.31 7.44
N ALA A 224 -15.87 -6.49 6.82
CA ALA A 224 -15.32 -6.75 5.50
C ALA A 224 -15.99 -5.89 4.42
N ALA A 225 -17.32 -5.75 4.46
CA ALA A 225 -18.05 -4.90 3.52
C ALA A 225 -17.64 -3.42 3.62
N GLY A 226 -17.51 -2.91 4.84
CA GLY A 226 -17.03 -1.55 5.09
C GLY A 226 -15.59 -1.34 4.61
N PHE A 227 -14.69 -2.29 4.89
CA PHE A 227 -13.31 -2.25 4.43
C PHE A 227 -13.20 -2.31 2.90
N ALA A 228 -13.96 -3.21 2.26
CA ALA A 228 -14.00 -3.36 0.81
C ALA A 228 -14.42 -2.06 0.12
N GLY A 229 -15.48 -1.42 0.61
CA GLY A 229 -15.96 -0.13 0.10
C GLY A 229 -14.89 0.97 0.17
N GLU A 230 -14.18 1.09 1.28
CA GLU A 230 -13.11 2.09 1.47
C GLU A 230 -11.86 1.81 0.61
N MET A 231 -11.54 0.53 0.41
CA MET A 231 -10.36 0.11 -0.35
C MET A 231 -10.65 -0.09 -1.84
N GLY A 232 -11.89 0.10 -2.29
CA GLY A 232 -12.29 -0.16 -3.67
C GLY A 232 -12.10 -1.63 -4.07
N LEU A 233 -12.23 -2.52 -3.10
CA LEU A 233 -12.21 -3.97 -3.27
C LEU A 233 -13.65 -4.50 -3.26
N THR A 234 -13.79 -5.77 -3.59
CA THR A 234 -15.05 -6.51 -3.47
C THR A 234 -15.04 -7.39 -2.22
N LEU A 235 -16.23 -7.86 -1.80
CA LEU A 235 -16.33 -8.87 -0.74
C LEU A 235 -15.72 -10.20 -1.15
N ASP A 236 -15.79 -10.54 -2.45
CA ASP A 236 -15.18 -11.74 -3.02
C ASP A 236 -13.65 -11.70 -2.85
N ASP A 237 -13.02 -10.53 -3.06
CA ASP A 237 -11.57 -10.33 -2.83
C ASP A 237 -11.15 -10.57 -1.36
N LEU A 238 -12.08 -10.38 -0.42
CA LEU A 238 -11.88 -10.58 1.02
C LEU A 238 -12.26 -12.00 1.49
N GLY A 239 -12.59 -12.90 0.56
CA GLY A 239 -12.92 -14.31 0.85
C GLY A 239 -14.40 -14.56 1.19
N PHE A 240 -15.28 -13.56 1.05
CA PHE A 240 -16.73 -13.72 1.20
C PHE A 240 -17.38 -13.94 -0.16
N VAL A 241 -17.06 -15.07 -0.78
CA VAL A 241 -17.50 -15.42 -2.14
C VAL A 241 -19.02 -15.57 -2.19
N SER A 242 -19.65 -14.94 -3.17
CA SER A 242 -21.08 -15.19 -3.46
C SER A 242 -21.28 -16.50 -4.24
N ASP A 243 -22.40 -17.20 -4.02
CA ASP A 243 -22.69 -18.49 -4.66
C ASP A 243 -22.86 -18.41 -6.20
N ASN A 244 -22.98 -17.20 -6.75
CA ASN A 244 -23.20 -17.00 -8.18
C ASN A 244 -21.93 -16.42 -8.84
N PRO A 245 -21.29 -17.13 -9.79
CA PRO A 245 -20.10 -16.60 -10.46
C PRO A 245 -20.42 -15.32 -11.22
N SER A 246 -19.69 -14.25 -10.90
CA SER A 246 -19.79 -12.94 -11.53
C SER A 246 -19.30 -12.99 -12.99
N SER A 247 -19.95 -12.26 -13.90
CA SER A 247 -19.44 -12.13 -15.28
C SER A 247 -18.12 -11.36 -15.31
N VAL A 248 -17.33 -11.54 -16.37
CA VAL A 248 -16.05 -10.82 -16.55
C VAL A 248 -16.27 -9.30 -16.60
N GLU A 249 -17.35 -8.82 -17.21
CA GLU A 249 -17.67 -7.39 -17.18
C GLU A 249 -18.06 -6.90 -15.79
N ALA A 250 -18.78 -7.71 -15.01
CA ALA A 250 -19.16 -7.37 -13.64
C ALA A 250 -17.94 -7.25 -12.72
N ILE A 251 -16.96 -8.17 -12.85
CA ILE A 251 -15.68 -8.10 -12.14
C ILE A 251 -14.93 -6.82 -12.54
N LYS A 252 -14.79 -6.55 -13.85
CA LYS A 252 -14.13 -5.33 -14.35
C LYS A 252 -14.81 -4.06 -13.82
N ALA A 253 -16.14 -4.01 -13.81
CA ALA A 253 -16.90 -2.89 -13.27
C ALA A 253 -16.70 -2.72 -11.76
N SER A 254 -16.62 -3.83 -11.02
CA SER A 254 -16.42 -3.82 -9.57
C SER A 254 -15.05 -3.23 -9.17
N HIS A 255 -14.03 -3.41 -10.00
CA HIS A 255 -12.67 -2.90 -9.78
C HIS A 255 -12.38 -1.55 -10.45
N GLU A 256 -13.35 -0.92 -11.12
CA GLU A 256 -13.09 0.36 -11.84
C GLU A 256 -12.67 1.48 -10.88
N ASN A 257 -13.20 1.49 -9.64
CA ASN A 257 -12.77 2.45 -8.62
C ASN A 257 -11.28 2.29 -8.26
N LEU A 258 -10.83 1.04 -8.13
CA LEU A 258 -9.42 0.72 -7.89
C LEU A 258 -8.57 1.12 -9.10
N ARG A 259 -9.07 0.89 -10.32
CA ARG A 259 -8.40 1.30 -11.56
C ARG A 259 -8.23 2.82 -11.65
N LEU A 260 -9.27 3.58 -11.33
CA LEU A 260 -9.22 5.05 -11.30
C LEU A 260 -8.26 5.55 -10.22
N ALA A 261 -8.23 4.90 -9.05
CA ALA A 261 -7.28 5.22 -7.99
C ALA A 261 -5.83 4.95 -8.42
N GLY A 262 -5.56 3.80 -9.05
CA GLY A 262 -4.25 3.45 -9.61
C GLY A 262 -3.80 4.45 -10.67
N ARG A 263 -4.68 4.85 -11.60
CA ARG A 263 -4.36 5.82 -12.65
C ARG A 263 -4.03 7.21 -12.07
N LYS A 264 -4.74 7.63 -11.02
CA LYS A 264 -4.41 8.87 -10.30
C LYS A 264 -3.06 8.76 -9.59
N ALA A 265 -2.74 7.61 -9.01
CA ALA A 265 -1.45 7.36 -8.38
C ALA A 265 -0.29 7.39 -9.40
N GLN A 266 -0.44 6.72 -10.56
CA GLN A 266 0.55 6.76 -11.65
C GLN A 266 0.88 8.21 -12.07
N ARG A 267 -0.13 9.10 -12.13
CA ARG A 267 0.09 10.51 -12.46
C ARG A 267 0.87 11.25 -11.38
N SER A 268 0.49 11.12 -10.10
CA SER A 268 1.16 11.86 -9.02
C SER A 268 2.58 11.34 -8.79
N LEU A 269 2.76 10.02 -8.78
CA LEU A 269 4.06 9.37 -8.61
C LEU A 269 4.95 9.62 -9.83
N GLY A 270 4.40 9.59 -11.05
CA GLY A 270 5.13 9.91 -12.27
C GLY A 270 5.74 11.30 -12.26
N SER A 271 5.01 12.30 -11.76
CA SER A 271 5.57 13.66 -11.59
C SER A 271 6.72 13.71 -10.59
N GLY A 272 6.65 12.94 -9.50
CA GLY A 272 7.74 12.84 -8.52
C GLY A 272 8.97 12.13 -9.10
N LEU A 273 8.76 11.04 -9.84
CA LEU A 273 9.83 10.31 -10.52
C LEU A 273 10.50 11.14 -11.62
N LEU A 274 9.75 11.98 -12.34
CA LEU A 274 10.32 12.94 -13.29
C LEU A 274 11.18 14.00 -12.57
N ASN A 275 10.76 14.46 -11.40
CA ASN A 275 11.57 15.36 -10.58
C ASN A 275 12.86 14.67 -10.08
N VAL A 276 12.82 13.37 -9.77
CA VAL A 276 14.02 12.57 -9.44
C VAL A 276 14.96 12.51 -10.65
N ALA A 277 14.42 12.20 -11.84
CA ALA A 277 15.18 12.14 -13.08
C ALA A 277 15.86 13.47 -13.39
N TYR A 278 15.14 14.59 -13.24
CA TYR A 278 15.66 15.94 -13.41
C TYR A 278 16.86 16.23 -12.49
N ILE A 279 16.73 16.00 -11.18
CA ILE A 279 17.83 16.28 -10.23
C ILE A 279 19.00 15.32 -10.43
N ALA A 280 18.73 14.06 -10.76
CA ALA A 280 19.78 13.09 -11.06
C ALA A 280 20.58 13.47 -12.32
N ALA A 281 19.93 13.96 -13.38
CA ALA A 281 20.59 14.47 -14.58
C ALA A 281 21.45 15.71 -14.26
N CYS A 282 20.93 16.66 -13.47
CA CYS A 282 21.72 17.81 -13.02
C CYS A 282 22.98 17.39 -12.24
N LEU A 283 22.90 16.33 -11.43
CA LEU A 283 24.03 15.81 -10.68
C LEU A 283 25.05 15.07 -11.55
N ARG A 284 24.58 14.27 -12.53
CA ARG A 284 25.43 13.52 -13.47
C ARG A 284 26.27 14.46 -14.33
N ASP A 285 25.61 15.47 -14.92
CA ASP A 285 26.24 16.35 -15.91
C ASP A 285 26.89 17.59 -15.25
N ASP A 286 26.77 17.71 -13.93
CA ASP A 286 27.17 18.88 -13.12
C ASP A 286 26.68 20.20 -13.74
N PHE A 287 25.47 20.17 -14.32
CA PHE A 287 24.88 21.26 -15.08
C PHE A 287 23.49 21.64 -14.53
N PRO A 288 23.22 22.93 -14.30
CA PRO A 288 21.92 23.38 -13.80
C PRO A 288 20.88 23.42 -14.92
N TYR A 289 20.34 22.25 -15.29
CA TYR A 289 19.21 22.20 -16.22
C TYR A 289 18.00 22.93 -15.66
N THR A 290 17.09 23.32 -16.54
CA THR A 290 15.80 23.89 -16.14
C THR A 290 14.72 22.82 -16.20
N ARG A 291 13.80 22.82 -15.24
CA ARG A 291 12.66 21.89 -15.25
C ARG A 291 11.82 21.97 -16.53
N SER A 292 11.75 23.13 -17.18
CA SER A 292 11.09 23.31 -18.47
C SER A 292 11.66 22.47 -19.61
N GLN A 293 12.93 22.08 -19.54
CA GLN A 293 13.55 21.21 -20.55
C GLN A 293 13.05 19.76 -20.44
N PHE A 294 12.64 19.31 -19.26
CA PHE A 294 12.10 17.97 -19.02
C PHE A 294 10.60 17.86 -19.29
N ILE A 295 9.96 18.91 -19.84
CA ILE A 295 8.50 18.94 -20.05
C ILE A 295 8.03 17.92 -21.09
N ASN A 296 8.90 17.57 -22.05
CA ASN A 296 8.59 16.59 -23.11
C ASN A 296 8.77 15.16 -22.62
N THR A 297 9.60 14.96 -21.60
CA THR A 297 9.89 13.64 -21.03
C THR A 297 8.69 13.17 -20.22
N THR A 298 8.12 12.03 -20.59
CA THR A 298 6.87 11.53 -20.01
C THR A 298 7.07 10.17 -19.32
N PRO A 299 6.69 10.04 -18.04
CA PRO A 299 6.77 8.76 -17.34
C PRO A 299 5.72 7.79 -17.87
N MET A 300 6.17 6.67 -18.43
CA MET A 300 5.32 5.61 -18.93
C MET A 300 5.20 4.46 -17.92
N TRP A 301 3.99 3.92 -17.83
CA TRP A 301 3.64 2.83 -16.94
C TRP A 301 3.04 1.69 -17.75
N GLU A 302 3.24 0.46 -17.30
CA GLU A 302 2.48 -0.66 -17.83
C GLU A 302 0.99 -0.52 -17.44
N PRO A 303 0.06 -1.05 -18.26
CA PRO A 303 -1.36 -0.96 -17.97
C PRO A 303 -1.68 -1.68 -16.66
N LEU A 304 -2.63 -1.11 -15.89
CA LEU A 304 -3.03 -1.66 -14.59
C LEU A 304 -3.65 -3.06 -14.68
N PHE A 305 -4.19 -3.41 -15.84
CA PHE A 305 -4.74 -4.72 -16.15
C PHE A 305 -4.16 -5.15 -17.48
N GLU A 306 -3.54 -6.33 -17.50
CA GLU A 306 -3.12 -6.97 -18.73
C GLU A 306 -4.35 -7.35 -19.54
N ALA A 307 -4.24 -7.22 -20.87
CA ALA A 307 -5.32 -7.60 -21.76
C ALA A 307 -5.45 -9.14 -21.80
N ASP A 308 -6.60 -9.65 -21.37
CA ASP A 308 -6.99 -11.05 -21.59
C ASP A 308 -7.18 -11.36 -23.09
N ALA A 309 -7.18 -12.64 -23.48
CA ALA A 309 -7.29 -13.04 -24.90
C ALA A 309 -8.55 -12.47 -25.61
N ASN A 310 -9.64 -12.29 -24.86
CA ASN A 310 -10.88 -11.72 -25.38
C ASN A 310 -10.75 -10.22 -25.67
N THR A 311 -10.16 -9.46 -24.74
CA THR A 311 -9.86 -8.04 -24.93
C THR A 311 -8.83 -7.83 -26.03
N LEU A 312 -7.84 -8.71 -26.18
CA LEU A 312 -6.91 -8.67 -27.31
C LEU A 312 -7.61 -8.86 -28.66
N THR A 313 -8.57 -9.77 -28.75
CA THR A 313 -9.35 -9.99 -29.98
C THR A 313 -10.23 -8.77 -30.30
N LEU A 314 -10.91 -8.21 -29.29
CA LEU A 314 -11.73 -7.00 -29.43
C LEU A 314 -10.89 -5.77 -29.81
N VAL A 315 -9.74 -5.59 -29.16
CA VAL A 315 -8.78 -4.53 -29.48
C VAL A 315 -8.25 -4.73 -30.89
N GLY A 316 -7.88 -5.94 -31.30
CA GLY A 316 -7.43 -6.24 -32.65
C GLY A 316 -8.45 -5.86 -33.74
N ASP A 317 -9.72 -6.23 -33.56
CA ASP A 317 -10.79 -5.83 -34.49
C ASP A 317 -11.01 -4.31 -34.52
N GLY A 318 -10.99 -3.66 -33.34
CA GLY A 318 -11.08 -2.21 -33.24
C GLY A 318 -9.91 -1.48 -33.90
N VAL A 319 -8.69 -1.98 -33.71
CA VAL A 319 -7.45 -1.47 -34.33
C VAL A 319 -7.54 -1.55 -35.85
N ILE A 320 -7.97 -2.69 -36.39
CA ILE A 320 -8.15 -2.88 -37.83
C ILE A 320 -9.14 -1.86 -38.39
N LYS A 321 -10.31 -1.73 -37.77
CA LYS A 321 -11.36 -0.80 -38.24
C LYS A 321 -10.92 0.66 -38.20
N ILE A 322 -10.23 1.06 -37.14
CA ILE A 322 -9.73 2.44 -37.01
C ILE A 322 -8.60 2.70 -38.01
N ASN A 323 -7.66 1.77 -38.18
CA ASN A 323 -6.59 1.91 -39.18
C ASN A 323 -7.10 1.84 -40.63
N GLN A 324 -8.22 1.16 -40.89
CA GLN A 324 -8.90 1.21 -42.19
C GLN A 324 -9.51 2.60 -42.46
N ALA A 325 -10.04 3.26 -41.44
CA ALA A 325 -10.61 4.61 -41.56
C ALA A 325 -9.53 5.71 -41.59
N ILE A 326 -8.48 5.55 -40.79
CA ILE A 326 -7.36 6.49 -40.66
C ILE A 326 -6.06 5.67 -40.69
N PRO A 327 -5.43 5.52 -41.87
CA PRO A 327 -4.20 4.74 -42.00
C PRO A 327 -3.10 5.23 -41.06
N GLY A 328 -2.54 4.31 -40.27
CA GLY A 328 -1.44 4.58 -39.34
C GLY A 328 -1.83 5.24 -38.01
N TYR A 329 -3.12 5.35 -37.70
CA TYR A 329 -3.58 5.98 -36.46
C TYR A 329 -3.22 5.18 -35.20
N ILE A 330 -3.28 3.85 -35.27
CA ILE A 330 -2.86 2.95 -34.19
C ILE A 330 -1.61 2.20 -34.63
N ASP A 331 -0.49 2.53 -33.97
CA ASP A 331 0.81 1.89 -34.17
C ASP A 331 1.11 0.85 -33.06
N GLY A 332 2.27 0.21 -33.16
CA GLY A 332 2.72 -0.77 -32.16
C GLY A 332 2.91 -0.18 -30.76
N LYS A 333 3.22 1.12 -30.64
CA LYS A 333 3.36 1.80 -29.36
C LYS A 333 2.00 1.98 -28.68
N VAL A 334 0.99 2.43 -29.43
CA VAL A 334 -0.39 2.58 -28.96
C VAL A 334 -0.95 1.22 -28.54
N ILE A 335 -0.68 0.15 -29.30
CA ILE A 335 -1.08 -1.21 -28.94
C ILE A 335 -0.42 -1.65 -27.62
N ARG A 336 0.88 -1.43 -27.45
CA ARG A 336 1.57 -1.77 -26.19
C ARG A 336 1.02 -0.96 -25.02
N ASN A 337 0.77 0.33 -25.19
CA ASN A 337 0.19 1.17 -24.14
C ASN A 337 -1.23 0.76 -23.74
N LEU A 338 -1.99 0.15 -24.66
CA LEU A 338 -3.33 -0.37 -24.40
C LEU A 338 -3.34 -1.77 -23.79
N THR A 339 -2.40 -2.63 -24.18
CA THR A 339 -2.47 -4.08 -23.91
C THR A 339 -1.37 -4.60 -23.00
N GLY A 340 -0.27 -3.86 -22.85
CA GLY A 340 0.96 -4.30 -22.20
C GLY A 340 1.82 -5.22 -23.07
N LEU A 341 1.32 -5.65 -24.23
CA LEU A 341 2.04 -6.55 -25.11
C LEU A 341 3.15 -5.83 -25.87
N LYS A 342 4.38 -6.31 -25.67
CA LYS A 342 5.51 -5.92 -26.50
C LYS A 342 5.48 -6.75 -27.77
N GLY A 343 5.24 -6.10 -28.91
CA GLY A 343 5.40 -6.74 -30.22
C GLY A 343 6.85 -7.20 -30.42
N ALA A 344 7.04 -8.30 -31.15
CA ALA A 344 8.35 -8.65 -31.67
C ALA A 344 8.78 -7.54 -32.64
N GLY A 345 9.73 -6.71 -32.23
CA GLY A 345 10.25 -5.63 -33.09
C GLY A 345 10.89 -6.24 -34.34
N LYS A 346 10.67 -5.59 -35.49
CA LYS A 346 11.61 -5.68 -36.60
C LYS A 346 12.82 -4.80 -36.26
N ASP A 347 13.65 -5.28 -35.34
CA ASP A 347 15.01 -4.77 -35.14
C ASP A 347 15.91 -6.01 -35.05
N GLY A 348 16.45 -6.37 -36.21
CA GLY A 348 17.68 -7.12 -36.37
C GLY A 348 18.72 -6.19 -36.98
#